data_AF-A0A944C0S9-F1
#
_entry.id   AF-A0A944C0S9-F1
#
_cell.length_a   1.000
_cell.length_b   1.000
_cell.length_c   1.000
_cell.angle_alpha   90.00
_cell.angle_beta   90.00
_cell.angle_gamma   90.00
#
_symmetry.space_group_name_H-M   'P 1'
#
loop_
_entity.id
_entity.type
_entity.pdbx_description
1 polymer ?
#
loop_
_entity_poly.entity_id
_entity_poly.type
_entity_poly.pdbx_seq_one_letter_code
_entity_poly.pdbx_strand_id
1 'polypeptide(L)'
;MKNLLTRTLTGLLFVAVLIGATVSSAQSFVILFAVATALTVWEFSTVVNLHAGASVNRFINTVAAVYLFFCFAGYSSDLVPSKAFVPYLLSLLYLLISELYLQKTNPLKNWAFAFASQIYIALNLSLLNVLAFQYDALTNSTKFYWQFPLAVFILLWANDTGAYLCGYA
;
A
#
# COMPACT_ATOMS: atom_id res chain seq x y z
N MET A 1 31.47 9.46 8.94
CA MET A 1 31.70 8.19 8.20
C MET A 1 30.76 7.07 8.64
N LYS A 2 30.66 6.73 9.94
CA LYS A 2 29.71 5.68 10.42
C LYS A 2 28.27 5.90 9.94
N ASN A 3 27.74 7.12 10.04
CA ASN A 3 26.39 7.44 9.57
C ASN A 3 26.18 7.27 8.07
N LEU A 4 27.21 7.53 7.24
CA LEU A 4 27.11 7.34 5.80
C LEU A 4 27.06 5.85 5.45
N LEU A 5 27.97 5.05 6.05
CA LEU A 5 27.98 3.59 5.88
C LEU A 5 26.66 2.95 6.33
N THR A 6 26.12 3.33 7.50
CA THR A 6 24.84 2.83 7.97
C THR A 6 23.71 3.16 6.98
N ARG A 7 23.64 4.40 6.49
CA ARG A 7 22.61 4.83 5.51
C ARG A 7 22.71 4.06 4.19
N THR A 8 23.92 3.89 3.67
CA THR A 8 24.15 3.13 2.43
C THR A 8 23.77 1.67 2.61
N LEU A 9 24.14 1.05 3.73
CA LEU A 9 23.84 -0.35 4.01
C LEU A 9 22.33 -0.58 4.18
N THR A 10 21.63 0.29 4.91
CA THR A 10 20.17 0.18 5.08
C THR A 10 19.43 0.40 3.75
N GLY A 11 19.91 1.31 2.91
CA GLY A 11 19.35 1.54 1.57
C GLY A 11 19.54 0.32 0.66
N LEU A 12 20.76 -0.24 0.64
CA LEU A 12 21.05 -1.43 -0.15
C LEU A 12 20.25 -2.65 0.33
N LEU A 13 20.11 -2.83 1.64
CA LEU A 13 19.29 -3.89 2.22
C LEU A 13 17.81 -3.73 1.85
N PHE A 14 17.28 -2.51 1.89
CA PHE A 14 15.90 -2.24 1.48
C PHE A 14 15.66 -2.63 0.01
N VAL A 15 16.54 -2.20 -0.90
CA VAL A 15 16.45 -2.54 -2.32
C VAL A 15 16.58 -4.05 -2.53
N ALA A 16 17.53 -4.71 -1.86
CA ALA A 16 17.72 -6.15 -1.97
C ALA A 16 16.50 -6.94 -1.49
N VAL A 17 15.89 -6.54 -0.37
CA VAL A 17 14.67 -7.18 0.16
C VAL A 17 13.48 -6.95 -0.78
N LEU A 18 13.31 -5.73 -1.30
CA LEU A 18 12.20 -5.41 -2.20
C LEU A 18 12.30 -6.20 -3.50
N ILE A 19 13.46 -6.16 -4.17
CA ILE A 19 13.69 -6.91 -5.42
C ILE A 19 13.59 -8.41 -5.14
N GLY A 20 14.28 -8.91 -4.11
CA GLY A 20 14.32 -10.32 -3.74
C GLY A 20 12.92 -10.88 -3.48
N ALA A 21 12.11 -10.22 -2.65
CA ALA A 21 10.75 -10.67 -2.36
C ALA A 21 9.82 -10.54 -3.56
N THR A 22 10.00 -9.54 -4.44
CA THR A 22 9.19 -9.39 -5.65
C THR A 22 9.46 -10.49 -6.68
N VAL A 23 10.72 -10.89 -6.85
CA VAL A 23 11.14 -11.89 -7.85
C VAL A 23 10.93 -13.32 -7.34
N SER A 24 11.09 -13.57 -6.03
CA SER A 24 11.12 -14.93 -5.48
C SER A 24 9.82 -15.71 -5.68
N SER A 25 8.68 -15.13 -5.32
CA SER A 25 7.36 -15.76 -5.51
C SER A 25 6.22 -14.75 -5.33
N ALA A 26 5.03 -15.11 -5.83
CA ALA A 26 3.81 -14.35 -5.61
C ALA A 26 3.50 -14.13 -4.12
N GLN A 27 3.72 -15.15 -3.27
CA GLN A 27 3.48 -15.06 -1.83
C GLN A 27 4.42 -14.07 -1.16
N SER A 28 5.71 -14.13 -1.52
CA SER A 28 6.75 -13.22 -1.03
C SER A 28 6.40 -11.76 -1.34
N PHE A 29 5.97 -11.50 -2.57
CA PHE A 29 5.52 -10.19 -3.04
C PHE A 29 4.29 -9.70 -2.25
N VAL A 30 3.25 -10.53 -2.14
CA VAL A 30 2.01 -10.17 -1.42
C VAL A 30 2.31 -9.87 0.05
N ILE A 31 3.12 -10.68 0.73
CA ILE A 31 3.48 -10.45 2.14
C ILE A 31 4.27 -9.16 2.30
N LEU A 32 5.28 -8.91 1.45
CA LEU A 32 6.08 -7.68 1.51
C LEU A 32 5.19 -6.44 1.40
N PHE A 33 4.35 -6.37 0.38
CA PHE A 33 3.54 -5.18 0.12
C PHE A 33 2.33 -5.06 1.04
N ALA A 34 1.82 -6.16 1.61
CA ALA A 34 0.85 -6.10 2.70
C ALA A 34 1.47 -5.45 3.97
N VAL A 35 2.70 -5.86 4.33
CA VAL A 35 3.44 -5.26 5.45
C VAL A 35 3.75 -3.79 5.16
N ALA A 36 4.21 -3.47 3.95
CA ALA A 36 4.46 -2.08 3.56
C ALA A 36 3.18 -1.22 3.65
N THR A 37 2.04 -1.74 3.18
CA THR A 37 0.73 -1.08 3.30
C THR A 37 0.37 -0.84 4.77
N ALA A 38 0.53 -1.85 5.63
CA ALA A 38 0.23 -1.74 7.05
C ALA A 38 1.08 -0.64 7.72
N LEU A 39 2.40 -0.68 7.51
CA LEU A 39 3.33 0.27 8.11
C LEU A 39 3.08 1.70 7.63
N THR A 40 2.85 1.87 6.32
CA THR A 40 2.67 3.20 5.71
C THR A 40 1.36 3.85 6.16
N VAL A 41 0.26 3.08 6.21
CA VAL A 41 -1.04 3.58 6.71
C VAL A 41 -0.99 3.86 8.22
N TRP A 42 -0.29 3.03 8.98
CA TRP A 42 -0.09 3.25 10.42
C TRP A 42 0.71 4.52 10.69
N GLU A 43 1.80 4.73 9.95
CA GLU A 43 2.64 5.92 10.03
C GLU A 43 1.86 7.16 9.63
N PHE A 44 1.18 7.14 8.47
CA PHE A 44 0.33 8.24 8.00
C PHE A 44 -0.70 8.63 9.07
N SER A 45 -1.42 7.64 9.61
CA SER A 45 -2.44 7.86 10.64
C SER A 45 -1.83 8.42 11.93
N THR A 46 -0.59 8.06 12.25
CA THR A 46 0.15 8.62 13.41
C THR A 46 0.54 10.08 13.17
N VAL A 47 1.06 10.39 11.98
CA VAL A 47 1.49 11.75 11.62
C VAL A 47 0.31 12.72 11.62
N VAL A 48 -0.83 12.37 11.01
CA VAL A 48 -2.02 13.24 10.99
C VAL A 48 -2.62 13.43 12.37
N ASN A 49 -2.56 12.42 13.23
CA ASN A 49 -3.02 12.55 14.61
C ASN A 49 -2.13 13.48 15.44
N LEU A 50 -0.80 13.41 15.23
CA LEU A 50 0.16 14.25 15.95
C LEU A 50 0.17 15.70 15.46
N HIS A 51 0.16 15.92 14.14
CA HIS A 51 0.47 17.24 13.56
C HIS A 51 -0.76 17.93 12.97
N ALA A 52 -1.77 17.18 12.52
CA ALA A 52 -2.97 17.76 11.93
C ALA A 52 -4.12 17.88 12.94
N GLY A 53 -3.94 17.53 14.21
CA GLY A 53 -5.00 17.55 15.22
C GLY A 53 -6.19 16.65 14.84
N ALA A 54 -5.93 15.58 14.10
CA ALA A 54 -6.89 14.53 13.82
C ALA A 54 -6.87 13.48 14.94
N SER A 55 -7.86 12.60 14.96
CA SER A 55 -7.98 11.49 15.92
C SER A 55 -8.47 10.23 15.21
N VAL A 56 -7.82 9.89 14.11
CA VAL A 56 -8.07 8.68 13.32
C VAL A 56 -7.80 7.43 14.15
N ASN A 57 -8.71 6.46 14.13
CA ASN A 57 -8.46 5.15 14.71
C ASN A 57 -7.44 4.38 13.85
N ARG A 58 -6.16 4.47 14.24
CA ARG A 58 -5.03 3.89 13.50
C ARG A 58 -5.19 2.39 13.26
N PHE A 59 -5.70 1.64 14.25
CA PHE A 59 -5.83 0.19 14.15
C PHE A 59 -6.86 -0.21 13.11
N ILE A 60 -8.11 0.28 13.23
CA ILE A 60 -9.19 -0.06 12.29
C ILE A 60 -8.83 0.40 10.88
N ASN A 61 -8.25 1.59 10.75
CA ASN A 61 -7.83 2.13 9.45
C ASN A 61 -6.74 1.25 8.80
N THR A 62 -5.75 0.80 9.58
CA THR A 62 -4.68 -0.08 9.07
C THR A 62 -5.22 -1.46 8.70
N VAL A 63 -6.11 -2.04 9.51
CA VAL A 63 -6.75 -3.33 9.21
C VAL A 63 -7.58 -3.25 7.93
N ALA A 64 -8.35 -2.18 7.74
CA ALA A 64 -9.11 -1.96 6.50
C ALA A 64 -8.21 -1.84 5.27
N ALA A 65 -7.07 -1.15 5.39
CA ALA A 65 -6.10 -1.00 4.31
C ALA A 65 -5.42 -2.33 3.93
N VAL A 66 -5.00 -3.11 4.92
CA VAL A 66 -4.40 -4.44 4.69
C VAL A 66 -5.44 -5.40 4.12
N TYR A 67 -6.68 -5.33 4.59
CA TYR A 67 -7.77 -6.12 4.03
C TYR A 67 -8.01 -5.79 2.56
N LEU A 68 -8.05 -4.50 2.19
CA LEU A 68 -8.14 -4.06 0.78
C LEU A 68 -7.02 -4.67 -0.07
N PHE A 69 -5.79 -4.62 0.44
CA PHE A 69 -4.63 -5.19 -0.26
C PHE A 69 -4.81 -6.69 -0.52
N PHE A 70 -5.25 -7.45 0.48
CA PHE A 70 -5.54 -8.88 0.30
C PHE A 70 -6.73 -9.15 -0.61
N CYS A 71 -7.76 -8.30 -0.62
CA CYS A 71 -8.87 -8.41 -1.59
C CYS A 71 -8.35 -8.27 -3.02
N PHE A 72 -7.52 -7.28 -3.30
CA PHE A 72 -6.90 -7.12 -4.62
C PHE A 72 -5.97 -8.27 -4.96
N ALA A 73 -5.14 -8.74 -4.02
CA ALA A 73 -4.27 -9.89 -4.24
C ALA A 73 -5.08 -11.14 -4.61
N GLY A 74 -6.07 -11.50 -3.77
CA GLY A 74 -6.89 -12.70 -3.98
C GLY A 74 -7.82 -12.62 -5.19
N TYR A 75 -8.36 -11.43 -5.49
CA TYR A 75 -9.18 -11.22 -6.68
C TYR A 75 -8.34 -11.27 -7.96
N SER A 76 -7.19 -10.58 -7.98
CA SER A 76 -6.32 -10.56 -9.16
C SER A 76 -5.69 -11.92 -9.43
N SER A 77 -5.50 -12.75 -8.41
CA SER A 77 -4.98 -14.12 -8.54
C SER A 77 -6.05 -15.20 -8.77
N ASP A 78 -7.31 -14.82 -9.04
CA ASP A 78 -8.47 -15.72 -9.18
C ASP A 78 -8.74 -16.66 -7.97
N LEU A 79 -8.24 -16.32 -6.78
CA LEU A 79 -8.47 -17.12 -5.56
C LEU A 79 -9.81 -16.80 -4.89
N VAL A 80 -10.30 -15.57 -5.08
CA VAL A 80 -11.47 -15.06 -4.36
C VAL A 80 -12.38 -14.25 -5.31
N PRO A 81 -13.71 -14.42 -5.27
CA PRO A 81 -14.61 -13.64 -6.11
C PRO A 81 -14.68 -12.17 -5.68
N SER A 82 -15.21 -11.31 -6.55
CA SER A 82 -15.40 -9.87 -6.29
C SER A 82 -16.26 -9.56 -5.05
N LYS A 83 -17.04 -10.53 -4.54
CA LYS A 83 -17.78 -10.42 -3.28
C LYS A 83 -16.88 -10.16 -2.07
N ALA A 84 -15.58 -10.48 -2.14
CA ALA A 84 -14.65 -10.16 -1.07
C ALA A 84 -14.42 -8.66 -0.85
N PHE A 85 -14.83 -7.79 -1.77
CA PHE A 85 -14.79 -6.34 -1.53
C PHE A 85 -15.98 -5.85 -0.68
N VAL A 86 -17.03 -6.66 -0.48
CA VAL A 86 -18.21 -6.24 0.30
C VAL A 86 -17.85 -5.91 1.76
N PRO A 87 -17.09 -6.74 2.51
CA PRO A 87 -16.68 -6.38 3.87
C PRO A 87 -15.79 -5.13 3.92
N TYR A 88 -15.00 -4.85 2.87
CA TYR A 88 -14.22 -3.62 2.78
C TYR A 88 -15.11 -2.38 2.59
N LEU A 89 -16.11 -2.47 1.71
CA LEU A 89 -17.08 -1.38 1.54
C LEU A 89 -17.85 -1.12 2.85
N LEU A 90 -18.22 -2.18 3.57
CA LEU A 90 -18.84 -2.06 4.89
C LEU A 90 -17.89 -1.43 5.92
N SER A 91 -16.59 -1.73 5.90
CA SER A 91 -15.63 -1.13 6.82
C SER A 91 -15.41 0.36 6.53
N LEU A 92 -15.42 0.78 5.26
CA LEU A 92 -15.41 2.19 4.88
C LEU A 92 -16.66 2.94 5.37
N LEU A 93 -17.85 2.35 5.18
CA LEU A 93 -19.10 2.91 5.69
C LEU A 93 -19.10 2.97 7.23
N TYR A 94 -18.62 1.92 7.89
CA TYR A 94 -18.49 1.88 9.33
C TYR A 94 -17.56 2.98 9.86
N LEU A 95 -16.41 3.22 9.20
CA LEU A 95 -15.49 4.31 9.59
C LEU A 95 -16.16 5.68 9.45
N LEU A 96 -16.97 5.90 8.40
CA LEU A 96 -17.73 7.13 8.25
C LEU A 96 -18.79 7.30 9.34
N ILE A 97 -19.61 6.26 9.53
CA ILE A 97 -20.73 6.27 10.47
C ILE A 97 -20.20 6.40 11.91
N SER A 98 -19.18 5.64 12.29
CA SER A 98 -18.60 5.70 13.63
C SER A 98 -18.05 7.08 13.95
N GLU A 99 -17.38 7.77 13.02
CA GLU A 99 -16.91 9.13 13.25
C GLU A 99 -18.07 10.13 13.45
N LEU A 100 -19.24 9.94 12.81
CA LEU A 100 -20.41 10.79 13.05
C LEU A 100 -21.00 10.65 14.46
N TYR A 101 -20.90 9.47 15.07
CA TYR A 101 -21.42 9.18 16.41
C TYR A 101 -20.39 9.38 17.53
N LEU A 102 -19.11 9.22 17.21
CA LEU A 102 -18.02 9.57 18.12
C LEU A 102 -18.02 11.10 18.22
N GLN A 103 -18.46 11.64 19.36
CA GLN A 103 -18.53 13.08 19.66
C GLN A 103 -17.14 13.75 19.74
N LYS A 104 -16.31 13.56 18.71
CA LYS A 104 -14.98 14.13 18.58
C LYS A 104 -15.11 15.57 18.11
N THR A 105 -14.05 16.33 18.35
CA THR A 105 -14.01 17.76 18.03
C THR A 105 -14.23 18.05 16.54
N ASN A 106 -13.74 17.18 15.65
CA ASN A 106 -13.89 17.32 14.19
C ASN A 106 -14.04 15.94 13.49
N PRO A 107 -15.24 15.33 13.51
CA PRO A 107 -15.44 13.98 13.00
C PRO A 107 -15.22 13.86 11.48
N LEU A 108 -15.68 14.85 10.71
CA LEU A 108 -15.51 14.88 9.26
C LEU A 108 -14.02 14.95 8.86
N LYS A 109 -13.21 15.69 9.62
CA LYS A 109 -11.77 15.81 9.40
C LYS A 109 -11.06 14.47 9.64
N ASN A 110 -11.41 13.77 10.71
CA ASN A 110 -10.86 12.44 10.99
C ASN A 110 -11.22 11.46 9.89
N TRP A 111 -12.49 11.45 9.48
CA TRP A 111 -12.93 10.61 8.38
C TRP A 111 -12.19 10.93 7.09
N ALA A 112 -12.02 12.22 6.75
CA ALA A 112 -11.30 12.63 5.55
C ALA A 112 -9.84 12.13 5.55
N PHE A 113 -9.13 12.19 6.69
CA PHE A 113 -7.78 11.63 6.78
C PHE A 113 -7.75 10.10 6.73
N ALA A 114 -8.68 9.42 7.40
CA ALA A 114 -8.80 7.97 7.30
C ALA A 114 -9.03 7.55 5.85
N PHE A 115 -10.01 8.17 5.18
CA PHE A 115 -10.34 7.92 3.78
C PHE A 115 -9.19 8.27 2.82
N ALA A 116 -8.49 9.38 3.06
CA ALA A 116 -7.31 9.76 2.28
C ALA A 116 -6.24 8.68 2.33
N SER A 117 -5.98 8.08 3.49
CA SER A 117 -5.01 6.98 3.60
C SER A 117 -5.45 5.73 2.82
N GLN A 118 -6.75 5.45 2.74
CA GLN A 118 -7.28 4.33 1.97
C GLN A 118 -7.10 4.54 0.47
N ILE A 119 -7.42 5.74 -0.05
CA ILE A 119 -7.28 6.04 -1.48
C ILE A 119 -5.80 6.22 -1.85
N TYR A 120 -5.07 7.05 -1.11
CA TYR A 120 -3.73 7.48 -1.49
C TYR A 120 -2.66 6.41 -1.26
N ILE A 121 -2.81 5.58 -0.21
CA ILE A 121 -1.81 4.59 0.14
C ILE A 121 -2.33 3.18 -0.17
N ALA A 122 -3.41 2.77 0.49
CA ALA A 122 -3.86 1.38 0.44
C ALA A 122 -4.25 0.96 -0.98
N LEU A 123 -5.10 1.73 -1.66
CA LEU A 123 -5.54 1.45 -3.02
C LEU A 123 -4.37 1.44 -4.00
N ASN A 124 -3.52 2.47 -3.98
CA ASN A 124 -2.38 2.57 -4.89
C ASN A 124 -1.40 1.39 -4.72
N LEU A 125 -1.08 0.98 -3.49
CA LEU A 125 -0.27 -0.22 -3.26
C LEU A 125 -1.02 -1.50 -3.66
N SER A 126 -2.34 -1.57 -3.45
CA SER A 126 -3.16 -2.72 -3.83
C SER A 126 -3.18 -2.94 -5.35
N LEU A 127 -3.15 -1.86 -6.15
CA LEU A 127 -3.11 -1.93 -7.61
C LEU A 127 -1.83 -2.58 -8.15
N LEU A 128 -0.76 -2.70 -7.36
CA LEU A 128 0.40 -3.50 -7.74
C LEU A 128 0.03 -4.97 -7.98
N ASN A 129 -0.97 -5.51 -7.27
CA ASN A 129 -1.46 -6.87 -7.51
C ASN A 129 -2.14 -7.00 -8.88
N VAL A 130 -2.83 -5.96 -9.34
CA VAL A 130 -3.46 -5.95 -10.68
C VAL A 130 -2.40 -5.98 -11.78
N LEU A 131 -1.25 -5.33 -11.55
CA LEU A 131 -0.12 -5.41 -12.47
C LEU A 131 0.56 -6.78 -12.41
N ALA A 132 0.74 -7.31 -11.20
CA ALA A 132 1.49 -8.54 -10.97
C ALA A 132 0.76 -9.80 -11.45
N PHE A 133 -0.56 -9.88 -11.27
CA PHE A 133 -1.34 -11.05 -11.67
C PHE A 133 -2.08 -10.74 -12.97
N GLN A 134 -1.74 -11.45 -14.04
CA GLN A 134 -2.35 -11.29 -15.35
C GLN A 134 -3.01 -12.59 -15.78
N TYR A 135 -4.25 -12.47 -16.26
CA TYR A 135 -4.99 -13.59 -16.83
C TYR A 135 -4.49 -13.88 -18.25
N ASP A 136 -4.10 -15.13 -18.50
CA ASP A 136 -3.68 -15.61 -19.81
C ASP A 136 -4.83 -16.40 -20.46
N ALA A 137 -5.45 -15.80 -21.48
CA ALA A 137 -6.58 -16.40 -22.19
C ALA A 137 -6.22 -17.70 -22.93
N LEU A 138 -4.94 -17.90 -23.29
CA LEU A 138 -4.50 -19.11 -24.00
C LEU A 138 -4.38 -20.30 -23.05
N THR A 139 -3.91 -20.07 -21.82
CA THR A 139 -3.79 -21.12 -20.80
C THR A 139 -4.96 -21.18 -19.84
N ASN A 140 -5.96 -20.29 -20.00
CA ASN A 140 -7.12 -20.12 -19.14
C ASN A 140 -6.74 -20.09 -17.65
N SER A 141 -5.64 -19.39 -17.34
CA SER A 141 -5.07 -19.35 -15.99
C SER A 141 -4.37 -18.03 -15.72
N THR A 142 -4.41 -17.60 -14.47
CA THR A 142 -3.71 -16.41 -14.02
C THR A 142 -2.29 -16.72 -13.63
N LYS A 143 -1.36 -15.91 -14.14
CA LYS A 143 0.08 -16.03 -13.90
C LYS A 143 0.61 -14.80 -13.20
N PHE A 144 1.62 -15.01 -12.36
CA PHE A 144 2.33 -13.95 -11.67
C PHE A 144 3.54 -13.48 -12.50
N TYR A 145 3.51 -12.22 -12.90
CA TYR A 145 4.55 -11.51 -13.65
C TYR A 145 5.17 -10.43 -12.77
N TRP A 146 6.26 -10.79 -12.08
CA TRP A 146 7.01 -9.90 -11.20
C TRP A 146 7.65 -8.71 -11.95
N GLN A 147 7.79 -8.80 -13.27
CA GLN A 147 8.42 -7.79 -14.11
C GLN A 147 7.62 -6.48 -14.10
N PHE A 148 6.28 -6.53 -14.13
CA PHE A 148 5.46 -5.32 -14.23
C PHE A 148 5.51 -4.46 -12.95
N PRO A 149 5.29 -5.00 -11.73
CA PRO A 149 5.46 -4.23 -10.51
C PRO A 149 6.90 -3.70 -10.36
N LEU A 150 7.90 -4.52 -10.70
CA LEU A 150 9.31 -4.12 -10.58
C LEU A 150 9.67 -2.96 -11.52
N ALA A 151 9.13 -2.97 -12.74
CA ALA A 151 9.32 -1.88 -13.70
C ALA A 151 8.81 -0.55 -13.16
N VAL A 152 7.68 -0.53 -12.42
CA VAL A 152 7.17 0.69 -11.77
C VAL A 152 8.20 1.25 -10.79
N PHE A 153 8.78 0.41 -9.93
CA PHE A 153 9.79 0.86 -8.97
C PHE A 153 11.07 1.36 -9.65
N ILE A 154 11.57 0.63 -10.65
CA ILE A 154 12.79 1.03 -11.38
C ILE A 154 12.56 2.36 -12.09
N LEU A 155 11.42 2.56 -12.74
CA LEU A 155 11.09 3.81 -13.42
C LEU A 155 10.94 4.97 -12.45
N LEU A 156 10.31 4.76 -11.28
CA LEU A 156 10.22 5.77 -10.23
C LEU A 156 11.62 6.17 -9.72
N TRP A 157 12.48 5.21 -9.42
CA TRP A 157 13.84 5.48 -8.95
C TRP A 157 14.71 6.17 -10.01
N ALA A 158 14.58 5.74 -11.28
CA ALA A 158 15.26 6.37 -12.40
C ALA A 158 14.79 7.81 -12.60
N ASN A 159 13.47 8.06 -12.50
CA ASN A 159 12.89 9.40 -12.58
C ASN A 159 13.37 10.29 -11.43
N ASP A 160 13.36 9.80 -10.19
CA ASP A 160 13.82 10.55 -9.02
C ASP A 160 15.31 10.92 -9.15
N THR A 161 16.12 9.99 -9.64
CA THR A 161 17.56 10.23 -9.90
C THR A 161 17.76 11.23 -11.03
N GLY A 162 17.03 11.08 -12.13
CA GLY A 162 17.10 11.99 -13.28
C GLY A 162 16.66 13.41 -12.93
N ALA A 163 15.56 13.55 -12.19
CA ALA A 163 15.08 14.84 -11.70
C ALA A 163 16.11 15.52 -10.79
N TYR A 164 16.79 14.78 -9.92
CA TYR A 164 17.86 15.32 -9.09
C TYR A 164 19.07 15.81 -9.90
N LEU A 165 19.49 15.05 -10.91
CA LEU A 165 20.65 15.39 -11.73
C LEU A 165 20.38 16.57 -12.69
N CYS A 166 19.20 16.62 -13.31
CA CYS A 166 18.85 17.63 -14.30
C CYS A 166 18.19 18.88 -13.70
N GLY A 167 17.58 18.79 -12.51
CA GLY A 167 16.90 19.91 -11.86
C GLY A 167 17.83 20.88 -11.12
N TYR A 168 19.14 20.58 -11.08
CA TYR A 168 20.16 21.45 -10.48
C TYR A 168 20.87 22.36 -11.51
N ALA A 169 20.47 22.28 -12.79
CA ALA A 169 20.92 23.16 -13.88
C ALA A 169 19.91 24.29 -14.10
#